data_AF-A0A518IJP7-F1
#
_entry.id   AF-A0A518IJP7-F1
#
_cell.length_a   1.000
_cell.length_b   1.000
_cell.length_c   1.000
_cell.angle_alpha   90.00
_cell.angle_beta   90.00
_cell.angle_gamma   90.00
#
_symmetry.space_group_name_H-M   'P 1'
#
loop_
_entity.id
_entity.type
_entity.pdbx_description
1 polymer ?
#
loop_
_entity_poly.entity_id
_entity_poly.type
_entity_poly.pdbx_seq_one_letter_code
_entity_poly.pdbx_strand_id
1 'polypeptide(L)'
;MLAIPNLEIHATYACNLHCKSCSHFSDMKVGKNVSLSDITSQMMQWSGRMTPKFFSILGGEPTLNKELCGIVRECRKQWPLTQLRLITNGFFLQKHPDLPKILQQTQCDLAVSVHHDGPEYTEKLKPVRELLDQWQQQYKFKLTMRASAKTWRTTFEGFGGDMVPYDDGDPEKSYKICVAKQCPQIYEGKIWKCPQLAYIHLVNEKYGLSDVWNKFLAYRPLYPTCSDEEMQQFFATKAESACAMCPAHHRHFEVPNPLQPSAGKPQGHCDTDKETRKKTDVSMAPSINNQKMPRV
;
A
#
# COMPACT_ATOMS: atom_id res chain seq x y z
N MET A 1 -24.88 14.95 5.84
CA MET A 1 -23.55 14.39 5.51
C MET A 1 -22.84 14.01 6.79
N LEU A 2 -22.29 12.79 6.87
CA LEU A 2 -21.56 12.30 8.04
C LEU A 2 -20.19 12.99 8.16
N ALA A 3 -19.89 13.59 9.30
CA ALA A 3 -18.56 14.15 9.57
C ALA A 3 -17.61 13.05 10.08
N ILE A 4 -16.43 12.92 9.47
CA ILE A 4 -15.41 11.91 9.87
C ILE A 4 -14.03 12.55 10.02
N PRO A 5 -13.12 11.99 10.84
CA PRO A 5 -11.80 12.60 11.06
C PRO A 5 -10.91 12.66 9.82
N ASN A 6 -10.90 11.60 9.01
CA ASN A 6 -10.02 11.47 7.85
C ASN A 6 -10.57 10.43 6.88
N LEU A 7 -10.23 10.59 5.59
CA LEU A 7 -10.46 9.62 4.53
C LEU A 7 -9.29 9.66 3.57
N GLU A 8 -8.85 8.50 3.10
CA GLU A 8 -7.60 8.36 2.37
C GLU A 8 -7.80 7.70 1.00
N ILE A 9 -6.97 8.08 0.04
CA ILE A 9 -6.94 7.43 -1.28
C ILE A 9 -5.49 7.28 -1.78
N HIS A 10 -5.22 6.19 -2.48
CA HIS A 10 -3.95 5.98 -3.19
C HIS A 10 -3.95 6.70 -4.53
N ALA A 11 -3.00 7.61 -4.72
CA ALA A 11 -2.60 8.11 -6.03
C ALA A 11 -1.90 7.01 -6.86
N THR A 12 -1.21 6.08 -6.21
CA THR A 12 -0.62 4.88 -6.84
C THR A 12 -0.29 3.85 -5.76
N TYR A 13 -0.28 2.56 -6.10
CA TYR A 13 0.22 1.50 -5.20
C TYR A 13 1.74 1.31 -5.28
N ALA A 14 2.41 1.87 -6.30
CA ALA A 14 3.85 1.77 -6.45
C ALA A 14 4.56 2.63 -5.39
N CYS A 15 5.64 2.13 -4.81
CA CYS A 15 6.54 2.88 -3.92
C CYS A 15 8.01 2.62 -4.31
N ASN A 16 8.86 3.58 -3.96
CA ASN A 16 10.31 3.51 -4.12
C ASN A 16 11.06 3.22 -2.81
N LEU A 17 10.33 2.93 -1.73
CA LEU A 17 10.87 2.52 -0.44
C LEU A 17 10.50 1.07 -0.13
N HIS A 18 11.33 0.44 0.70
CA HIS A 18 11.21 -0.94 1.16
C HIS A 18 10.95 -1.01 2.67
N CYS A 19 10.01 -0.19 3.16
CA CYS A 19 9.71 -0.09 4.59
C CYS A 19 9.26 -1.45 5.15
N LYS A 20 9.99 -2.00 6.12
CA LYS A 20 9.62 -3.25 6.81
C LYS A 20 8.22 -3.12 7.41
N SER A 21 7.36 -4.10 7.11
CA SER A 21 5.99 -4.18 7.62
C SER A 21 5.12 -2.98 7.23
N CYS A 22 5.25 -2.52 5.97
CA CYS A 22 4.42 -1.45 5.44
C CYS A 22 2.93 -1.82 5.48
N SER A 23 2.11 -1.03 6.19
CA SER A 23 0.66 -1.27 6.28
C SER A 23 -0.10 -1.09 4.96
N HIS A 24 0.57 -0.55 3.93
CA HIS A 24 0.05 -0.38 2.58
C HIS A 24 0.55 -1.47 1.61
N PHE A 25 1.46 -2.34 2.05
CA PHE A 25 2.14 -3.39 1.26
C PHE A 25 2.88 -2.90 -0.01
N SER A 26 3.08 -1.60 -0.16
CA SER A 26 3.69 -1.02 -1.36
C SER A 26 5.18 -1.36 -1.51
N ASP A 27 5.85 -1.76 -0.42
CA ASP A 27 7.21 -2.32 -0.43
C ASP A 27 7.30 -3.62 -1.24
N MET A 28 6.19 -4.38 -1.30
CA MET A 28 6.07 -5.64 -2.03
C MET A 28 5.68 -5.44 -3.49
N LYS A 29 5.50 -4.19 -3.96
CA LYS A 29 5.10 -3.86 -5.34
C LYS A 29 3.84 -4.63 -5.75
N VAL A 30 2.80 -4.56 -4.92
CA VAL A 30 1.47 -5.12 -5.19
C VAL A 30 0.58 -4.05 -5.82
N GLY A 31 -0.47 -4.49 -6.53
CA GLY A 31 -1.41 -3.59 -7.20
C GLY A 31 -0.91 -3.04 -8.55
N LYS A 32 -1.79 -2.28 -9.21
CA LYS A 32 -1.56 -1.67 -10.54
C LYS A 32 -1.74 -0.16 -10.47
N ASN A 33 -0.98 0.61 -11.24
CA ASN A 33 -1.15 2.06 -11.28
C ASN A 33 -2.61 2.44 -11.55
N VAL A 34 -3.09 3.46 -10.84
CA VAL A 34 -4.47 3.95 -10.91
C VAL A 34 -4.47 5.23 -11.73
N SER A 35 -5.36 5.32 -12.72
CA SER A 35 -5.50 6.54 -13.52
C SER A 35 -6.23 7.63 -12.74
N LEU A 36 -6.08 8.89 -13.15
CA LEU A 36 -6.91 9.98 -12.64
C LEU A 36 -8.41 9.68 -12.80
N SER A 37 -8.82 9.10 -13.93
CA SER A 37 -10.23 8.76 -14.19
C SER A 37 -10.78 7.73 -13.20
N ASP A 38 -10.00 6.70 -12.88
CA ASP A 38 -10.37 5.69 -11.90
C ASP A 38 -10.45 6.29 -10.49
N ILE A 39 -9.48 7.13 -10.11
CA ILE A 39 -9.50 7.85 -8.82
C ILE A 39 -10.73 8.74 -8.72
N THR A 40 -11.04 9.49 -9.79
CA THR A 40 -12.22 10.36 -9.90
C THR A 40 -13.49 9.55 -9.66
N SER A 41 -13.64 8.43 -10.37
CA SER A 41 -14.82 7.56 -10.31
C SER A 41 -15.04 6.96 -8.93
N GLN A 42 -13.96 6.57 -8.25
CA GLN A 42 -14.03 6.00 -6.90
C GLN A 42 -14.43 7.05 -5.85
N MET A 43 -13.88 8.27 -5.93
CA MET A 43 -14.23 9.34 -5.00
C MET A 43 -15.67 9.83 -5.18
N MET A 44 -16.17 9.89 -6.43
CA MET A 44 -17.52 10.37 -6.75
C MET A 44 -18.63 9.56 -6.05
N GLN A 45 -18.37 8.30 -5.71
CA GLN A 45 -19.32 7.46 -4.97
C GLN A 45 -19.57 7.96 -3.53
N TRP A 46 -18.67 8.79 -3.00
CA TRP A 46 -18.65 9.21 -1.60
C TRP A 46 -18.72 10.73 -1.42
N SER A 47 -18.24 11.50 -2.41
CA SER A 47 -18.34 12.95 -2.41
C SER A 47 -19.81 13.37 -2.37
N GLY A 48 -20.24 14.00 -1.27
CA GLY A 48 -21.64 14.38 -1.04
C GLY A 48 -22.40 13.50 -0.03
N ARG A 49 -21.87 12.34 0.36
CA ARG A 49 -22.42 11.52 1.45
C ARG A 49 -21.81 11.83 2.81
N MET A 50 -20.53 12.22 2.80
CA MET A 50 -19.75 12.51 4.00
C MET A 50 -18.90 13.76 3.85
N THR A 51 -18.38 14.26 4.97
CA THR A 51 -17.51 15.43 5.04
C THR A 51 -16.32 15.09 5.93
N PRO A 52 -15.24 14.54 5.37
CA PRO A 52 -14.03 14.31 6.14
C PRO A 52 -13.39 15.63 6.56
N LYS A 53 -12.85 15.69 7.78
CA LYS A 53 -12.03 16.82 8.24
C LYS A 53 -10.72 16.90 7.45
N PHE A 54 -10.10 15.75 7.18
CA PHE A 54 -8.96 15.62 6.28
C PHE A 54 -9.25 14.65 5.14
N PHE A 55 -8.93 15.03 3.92
CA PHE A 55 -8.88 14.09 2.79
C PHE A 55 -7.41 13.94 2.39
N SER A 56 -6.84 12.76 2.66
CA SER A 56 -5.42 12.51 2.47
C SER A 56 -5.18 11.77 1.15
N ILE A 57 -4.40 12.40 0.29
CA ILE A 57 -3.84 11.83 -0.93
C ILE A 57 -2.51 11.22 -0.53
N LEU A 58 -2.40 9.91 -0.65
CA LEU A 58 -1.16 9.17 -0.41
C LEU A 58 -1.08 8.01 -1.39
N GLY A 59 -0.48 6.91 -1.00
CA GLY A 59 -0.23 5.76 -1.86
C GLY A 59 1.02 5.07 -1.43
N GLY A 60 1.55 4.17 -2.25
CA GLY A 60 2.94 3.75 -2.08
C GLY A 60 3.83 4.99 -2.05
N GLU A 61 3.95 5.69 -3.18
CA GLU A 61 4.55 7.01 -3.26
C GLU A 61 3.82 7.86 -4.32
N PRO A 62 3.02 8.87 -3.92
CA PRO A 62 2.20 9.64 -4.86
C PRO A 62 3.02 10.37 -5.94
N THR A 63 4.27 10.77 -5.67
CA THR A 63 5.13 11.43 -6.66
C THR A 63 5.61 10.51 -7.79
N LEU A 64 5.30 9.21 -7.73
CA LEU A 64 5.45 8.30 -8.87
C LEU A 64 4.30 8.39 -9.88
N ASN A 65 3.14 8.95 -9.51
CA ASN A 65 2.04 9.15 -10.45
C ASN A 65 2.23 10.44 -11.25
N LYS A 66 2.37 10.32 -12.58
CA LYS A 66 2.52 11.48 -13.51
C LYS A 66 1.32 12.42 -13.51
N GLU A 67 0.14 11.93 -13.12
CA GLU A 67 -1.10 12.70 -13.04
C GLU A 67 -1.33 13.34 -11.66
N LEU A 68 -0.35 13.33 -10.75
CA LEU A 68 -0.48 13.81 -9.37
C LEU A 68 -1.11 15.22 -9.27
N CYS A 69 -0.64 16.17 -10.08
CA CYS A 69 -1.22 17.52 -10.11
C CYS A 69 -2.69 17.54 -10.56
N GLY A 70 -3.10 16.61 -11.42
CA GLY A 70 -4.50 16.42 -11.79
C GLY A 70 -5.32 15.84 -10.64
N ILE A 71 -4.77 14.83 -9.94
CA ILE A 71 -5.39 14.18 -8.78
C ILE A 71 -5.65 15.20 -7.66
N VAL A 72 -4.67 16.03 -7.31
CA VAL A 72 -4.82 17.06 -6.26
C VAL A 72 -5.95 18.06 -6.62
N ARG A 73 -6.00 18.51 -7.88
CA ARG A 73 -7.08 19.39 -8.33
C ARG A 73 -8.45 18.71 -8.25
N GLU A 74 -8.53 17.45 -8.65
CA GLU A 74 -9.78 16.70 -8.62
C GLU A 74 -10.28 16.45 -7.20
N CYS A 75 -9.37 16.14 -6.26
CA CYS A 75 -9.70 16.04 -4.84
C CYS A 75 -10.28 17.36 -4.31
N ARG A 76 -9.76 18.52 -4.72
CA ARG A 76 -10.33 19.82 -4.31
C ARG A 76 -11.73 20.04 -4.88
N LYS A 77 -12.01 19.63 -6.11
CA LYS A 77 -13.36 19.75 -6.69
C LYS A 77 -14.37 18.90 -5.93
N GLN A 78 -14.02 17.66 -5.59
CA GLN A 78 -14.94 16.73 -4.93
C GLN A 78 -15.06 16.96 -3.43
N TRP A 79 -14.03 17.52 -2.79
CA TRP A 79 -13.99 17.82 -1.36
C TRP A 79 -13.72 19.31 -1.09
N PRO A 80 -14.61 20.22 -1.54
CA PRO A 80 -14.34 21.67 -1.54
C PRO A 80 -14.15 22.26 -0.14
N LEU A 81 -14.80 21.68 0.87
CA LEU A 81 -14.78 22.15 2.26
C LEU A 81 -13.81 21.38 3.17
N THR A 82 -13.14 20.35 2.65
CA THR A 82 -12.23 19.51 3.43
C THR A 82 -10.80 20.05 3.37
N GLN A 83 -10.04 19.87 4.45
CA GLN A 83 -8.60 20.12 4.43
C GLN A 83 -7.91 18.99 3.66
N LEU A 84 -7.36 19.31 2.48
CA LEU A 84 -6.59 18.34 1.72
C LEU A 84 -5.18 18.19 2.29
N ARG A 85 -4.64 16.98 2.19
CA ARG A 85 -3.25 16.68 2.54
C ARG A 85 -2.64 15.74 1.51
N LEU A 86 -1.50 16.10 0.94
CA LEU A 86 -0.64 15.21 0.18
C LEU A 86 0.44 14.66 1.10
N ILE A 87 0.52 13.34 1.24
CA ILE A 87 1.54 12.65 2.06
C ILE A 87 2.50 11.90 1.14
N THR A 88 3.79 12.24 1.19
CA THR A 88 4.85 11.69 0.32
C THR A 88 6.11 11.39 1.13
N ASN A 89 7.00 10.52 0.65
CA ASN A 89 8.36 10.39 1.16
C ASN A 89 9.32 11.48 0.64
N GLY A 90 8.92 12.20 -0.42
CA GLY A 90 9.60 13.38 -0.94
C GLY A 90 10.67 13.15 -2.00
N PHE A 91 11.18 11.93 -2.18
CA PHE A 91 12.38 11.66 -3.02
C PHE A 91 12.19 11.92 -4.52
N PHE A 92 10.94 12.06 -4.99
CA PHE A 92 10.62 12.36 -6.38
C PHE A 92 9.81 13.64 -6.59
N LEU A 93 9.80 14.56 -5.62
CA LEU A 93 9.11 15.85 -5.74
C LEU A 93 9.61 16.69 -6.93
N GLN A 94 10.89 16.61 -7.27
CA GLN A 94 11.50 17.28 -8.42
C GLN A 94 10.89 16.87 -9.77
N LYS A 95 10.20 15.74 -9.84
CA LYS A 95 9.47 15.31 -11.06
C LYS A 95 8.18 16.09 -11.29
N HIS A 96 7.74 16.90 -10.32
CA HIS A 96 6.49 17.65 -10.35
C HIS A 96 6.72 19.15 -10.10
N PRO A 97 7.37 19.88 -11.03
CA PRO A 97 7.71 21.29 -10.85
C PRO A 97 6.49 22.21 -10.67
N ASP A 98 5.32 21.81 -11.19
CA ASP A 98 4.07 22.56 -11.03
C ASP A 98 3.37 22.30 -9.69
N LEU A 99 3.74 21.23 -8.97
CA LEU A 99 3.07 20.82 -7.73
C LEU A 99 2.94 21.95 -6.68
N PRO A 100 3.98 22.75 -6.34
CA PRO A 100 3.83 23.79 -5.31
C PRO A 100 2.79 24.85 -5.68
N LYS A 101 2.68 25.20 -6.97
CA LYS A 101 1.60 26.06 -7.48
C LYS A 101 0.23 25.43 -7.23
N ILE A 102 0.10 24.12 -7.49
CA ILE A 102 -1.18 23.41 -7.31
C ILE A 102 -1.53 23.28 -5.84
N LEU A 103 -0.56 22.99 -4.97
CA LEU A 103 -0.76 22.93 -3.53
C LEU A 103 -1.30 24.26 -2.98
N GLN A 104 -0.73 25.40 -3.41
CA GLN A 104 -1.24 26.72 -3.05
C GLN A 104 -2.66 26.96 -3.59
N GLN A 105 -2.90 26.73 -4.89
CA GLN A 105 -4.21 26.96 -5.53
C GLN A 105 -5.33 26.12 -4.92
N THR A 106 -5.01 24.89 -4.52
CA THR A 106 -5.96 23.94 -3.94
C THR A 106 -5.96 23.97 -2.42
N GLN A 107 -5.18 24.84 -1.77
CA GLN A 107 -5.00 24.87 -0.31
C GLN A 107 -4.74 23.46 0.26
N CYS A 108 -3.93 22.67 -0.44
CA CYS A 108 -3.55 21.33 -0.04
C CYS A 108 -2.27 21.39 0.80
N ASP A 109 -2.32 20.84 2.01
CA ASP A 109 -1.14 20.69 2.85
C ASP A 109 -0.18 19.68 2.22
N LEU A 110 1.12 19.91 2.33
CA LEU A 110 2.16 18.93 2.00
C LEU A 110 2.77 18.36 3.27
N ALA A 111 2.73 17.04 3.41
CA ALA A 111 3.37 16.32 4.50
C ALA A 111 4.44 15.36 3.95
N VAL A 112 5.70 15.60 4.32
CA VAL A 112 6.81 14.73 3.95
C VAL A 112 7.13 13.79 5.10
N SER A 113 6.94 12.49 4.88
CA SER A 113 7.20 11.43 5.85
C SER A 113 8.65 11.00 5.80
N VAL A 114 9.35 11.15 6.93
CA VAL A 114 10.74 10.73 7.14
C VAL A 114 10.71 9.32 7.75
N HIS A 115 11.08 8.32 6.96
CA HIS A 115 10.96 6.90 7.31
C HIS A 115 12.18 6.30 8.01
N HIS A 116 13.27 7.05 8.13
CA HIS A 116 14.48 6.65 8.86
C HIS A 116 15.32 7.88 9.22
N ASP A 117 16.18 7.81 10.25
CA ASP A 117 17.03 8.92 10.72
C ASP A 117 18.55 8.63 10.64
N GLY A 118 18.94 7.41 10.29
CA GLY A 118 20.34 7.05 10.05
C GLY A 118 21.03 7.83 8.91
N PRO A 119 22.38 7.83 8.86
CA PRO A 119 23.16 8.76 8.05
C PRO A 119 22.84 8.73 6.56
N GLU A 120 22.76 7.53 5.94
CA GLU A 120 22.48 7.41 4.50
C GLU A 120 21.12 8.04 4.12
N TYR A 121 20.09 7.80 4.94
CA TYR A 121 18.75 8.35 4.69
C TYR A 121 18.76 9.87 4.84
N THR A 122 19.39 10.38 5.90
CA THR A 122 19.48 11.81 6.18
C THR A 122 20.24 12.55 5.07
N GLU A 123 21.32 11.99 4.53
CA GLU A 123 22.04 12.55 3.38
C GLU A 123 21.16 12.60 2.12
N LYS A 124 20.45 11.52 1.79
CA LYS A 124 19.53 11.51 0.62
C LYS A 124 18.36 12.48 0.76
N LEU A 125 18.00 12.87 1.98
CA LEU A 125 16.91 13.82 2.23
C LEU A 125 17.33 15.28 2.06
N LYS A 126 18.64 15.61 2.07
CA LYS A 126 19.12 17.00 1.93
C LYS A 126 18.61 17.71 0.66
N PRO A 127 18.73 17.13 -0.55
CA PRO A 127 18.24 17.78 -1.77
C PRO A 127 16.71 17.98 -1.75
N VAL A 128 15.98 17.10 -1.06
CA VAL A 128 14.53 17.24 -0.89
C VAL A 128 14.20 18.45 -0.03
N ARG A 129 14.95 18.68 1.06
CA ARG A 129 14.77 19.86 1.94
C ARG A 129 15.09 21.15 1.20
N GLU A 130 16.20 21.19 0.46
CA GLU A 130 16.59 22.34 -0.35
C GLU A 130 15.51 22.69 -1.39
N LEU A 131 14.96 21.69 -2.08
CA LEU A 131 13.85 21.89 -3.03
C LEU A 131 12.60 22.46 -2.33
N LEU A 132 12.26 21.95 -1.15
CA LEU A 132 11.10 22.41 -0.39
C LEU A 132 11.29 23.84 0.12
N ASP A 133 12.49 24.22 0.51
CA ASP A 133 12.83 25.58 0.92
C ASP A 133 12.65 26.56 -0.26
N GLN A 134 13.11 26.19 -1.46
CA GLN A 134 12.87 26.95 -2.69
C GLN A 134 11.37 27.09 -2.99
N TRP A 135 10.60 26.01 -2.85
CA TRP A 135 9.16 26.04 -3.04
C TRP A 135 8.46 26.97 -2.05
N GLN A 136 8.87 26.99 -0.77
CA GLN A 136 8.28 27.85 0.28
C GLN A 136 8.63 29.34 0.11
N GLN A 137 9.73 29.66 -0.56
CA GLN A 137 10.07 31.05 -0.92
C GLN A 137 9.10 31.59 -1.98
N GLN A 138 8.70 30.77 -2.96
CA GLN A 138 7.86 31.18 -4.08
C GLN A 138 6.36 30.98 -3.85
N TYR A 139 5.97 29.96 -3.09
CA TYR A 139 4.58 29.54 -2.92
C TYR A 139 4.17 29.44 -1.44
N LYS A 140 2.89 29.68 -1.17
CA LYS A 140 2.28 29.64 0.16
C LYS A 140 1.39 28.40 0.28
N PHE A 141 1.95 27.35 0.85
CA PHE A 141 1.22 26.16 1.28
C PHE A 141 1.79 25.68 2.62
N LYS A 142 0.99 24.97 3.41
CA LYS A 142 1.48 24.43 4.67
C LYS A 142 2.33 23.19 4.41
N LEU A 143 3.58 23.22 4.88
CA LEU A 143 4.52 22.12 4.83
C LEU A 143 4.70 21.51 6.22
N THR A 144 4.78 20.18 6.31
CA THR A 144 5.09 19.48 7.56
C THR A 144 6.05 18.32 7.31
N MET A 145 7.17 18.30 8.03
CA MET A 145 8.06 17.13 8.08
C MET A 145 7.58 16.20 9.21
N ARG A 146 7.25 14.95 8.89
CA ARG A 146 6.76 13.95 9.86
C ARG A 146 7.88 12.96 10.17
N ALA A 147 8.25 12.81 11.45
CA ALA A 147 9.21 11.81 11.89
C ALA A 147 8.57 10.39 11.98
N SER A 148 8.12 9.87 10.84
CA SER A 148 7.34 8.62 10.75
C SER A 148 8.07 7.40 11.32
N ALA A 149 9.42 7.37 11.24
CA ALA A 149 10.25 6.33 11.85
C ALA A 149 10.00 6.17 13.37
N LYS A 150 9.77 7.28 14.10
CA LYS A 150 9.62 7.27 15.57
C LYS A 150 8.35 6.57 16.06
N THR A 151 7.34 6.49 15.20
CA THR A 151 6.05 5.84 15.50
C THR A 151 5.86 4.56 14.69
N TRP A 152 6.90 4.13 13.96
CA TRP A 152 6.83 2.97 13.11
C TRP A 152 6.70 1.70 13.94
N ARG A 153 5.87 0.78 13.48
CA ARG A 153 5.56 -0.46 14.20
C ARG A 153 5.35 -1.57 13.19
N THR A 154 5.65 -2.79 13.58
CA THR A 154 5.26 -3.95 12.78
C THR A 154 3.75 -4.13 12.84
N THR A 155 3.18 -4.51 11.71
CA THR A 155 1.77 -4.83 11.55
C THR A 155 1.54 -6.31 11.25
N PHE A 156 2.58 -7.00 10.79
CA PHE A 156 2.67 -8.42 10.49
C PHE A 156 4.15 -8.85 10.55
N GLU A 157 4.41 -10.15 10.56
CA GLU A 157 5.75 -10.73 10.39
C GLU A 157 5.89 -11.38 9.01
N GLY A 158 7.13 -11.65 8.60
CA GLY A 158 7.42 -12.21 7.28
C GLY A 158 7.34 -11.20 6.13
N PHE A 159 7.47 -11.72 4.91
CA PHE A 159 7.41 -10.96 3.65
C PHE A 159 6.86 -11.87 2.56
N GLY A 160 6.03 -11.33 1.66
CA GLY A 160 5.43 -12.13 0.59
C GLY A 160 4.58 -13.29 1.14
N GLY A 161 4.81 -14.52 0.63
CA GLY A 161 4.04 -15.71 1.02
C GLY A 161 4.26 -16.15 2.47
N ASP A 162 5.42 -15.80 3.05
CA ASP A 162 5.78 -16.12 4.43
C ASP A 162 5.18 -15.15 5.45
N MET A 163 4.34 -14.21 4.99
CA MET A 163 3.67 -13.28 5.90
C MET A 163 2.78 -14.04 6.87
N VAL A 164 2.83 -13.64 8.15
CA VAL A 164 1.91 -14.12 9.19
C VAL A 164 1.32 -12.94 9.98
N PRO A 165 0.02 -12.99 10.31
CA PRO A 165 -0.61 -12.00 11.18
C PRO A 165 -0.13 -12.21 12.61
N TYR A 166 -0.23 -11.17 13.44
CA TYR A 166 0.10 -11.33 14.85
C TYR A 166 -0.93 -12.14 15.62
N ASP A 167 -2.21 -11.85 15.39
CA ASP A 167 -3.34 -12.62 15.92
C ASP A 167 -3.28 -12.90 17.42
N ASP A 168 -2.87 -11.89 18.21
CA ASP A 168 -2.69 -11.97 19.67
C ASP A 168 -4.01 -12.22 20.46
N GLY A 169 -5.14 -12.42 19.77
CA GLY A 169 -6.44 -12.71 20.38
C GLY A 169 -7.14 -11.52 21.05
N ASP A 170 -6.62 -10.29 20.91
CA ASP A 170 -7.18 -9.09 21.55
C ASP A 170 -7.32 -7.90 20.57
N PRO A 171 -8.37 -7.91 19.71
CA PRO A 171 -8.58 -6.85 18.71
C PRO A 171 -8.77 -5.46 19.32
N GLU A 172 -9.34 -5.37 20.53
CA GLU A 172 -9.54 -4.12 21.27
C GLU A 172 -8.21 -3.49 21.67
N LYS A 173 -7.28 -4.28 22.23
CA LYS A 173 -5.93 -3.80 22.50
C LYS A 173 -5.19 -3.41 21.22
N SER A 174 -5.27 -4.22 20.16
CA SER A 174 -4.68 -3.89 18.86
C SER A 174 -5.20 -2.56 18.30
N TYR A 175 -6.50 -2.31 18.41
CA TYR A 175 -7.14 -1.05 18.03
C TYR A 175 -6.67 0.12 18.90
N LYS A 176 -6.60 -0.06 20.23
CA LYS A 176 -6.21 1.00 21.17
C LYS A 176 -4.85 1.61 20.82
N ILE A 177 -3.86 0.77 20.52
CA ILE A 177 -2.50 1.19 20.16
C ILE A 177 -2.33 1.53 18.67
N CYS A 178 -3.39 1.39 17.86
CA CYS A 178 -3.34 1.59 16.41
C CYS A 178 -3.10 3.05 16.00
N VAL A 179 -2.05 3.26 15.22
CA VAL A 179 -1.75 4.56 14.57
C VAL A 179 -2.55 4.79 13.29
N ALA A 180 -3.12 3.73 12.70
CA ALA A 180 -3.89 3.75 11.46
C ALA A 180 -5.42 3.68 11.70
N LYS A 181 -5.90 3.76 12.95
CA LYS A 181 -7.34 3.67 13.29
C LYS A 181 -8.20 4.82 12.75
N GLN A 182 -7.55 5.85 12.22
CA GLN A 182 -8.19 6.99 11.55
C GLN A 182 -7.75 7.07 10.07
N CYS A 183 -7.36 5.96 9.46
CA CYS A 183 -6.90 5.92 8.06
C CYS A 183 -7.80 5.02 7.18
N PRO A 184 -9.13 5.26 7.14
CA PRO A 184 -9.99 4.51 6.24
C PRO A 184 -9.62 4.83 4.80
N GLN A 185 -9.63 3.81 3.94
CA GLN A 185 -9.20 3.91 2.54
C GLN A 185 -10.40 3.83 1.60
N ILE A 186 -10.42 4.67 0.57
CA ILE A 186 -11.19 4.40 -0.65
C ILE A 186 -10.37 3.45 -1.52
N TYR A 187 -10.93 2.29 -1.81
CA TYR A 187 -10.34 1.31 -2.74
C TYR A 187 -11.45 0.53 -3.46
N GLU A 188 -11.37 0.48 -4.79
CA GLU A 188 -12.42 -0.05 -5.69
C GLU A 188 -13.79 0.57 -5.44
N GLY A 189 -13.83 1.86 -5.14
CA GLY A 189 -15.07 2.60 -4.86
C GLY A 189 -15.74 2.22 -3.54
N LYS A 190 -15.12 1.36 -2.73
CA LYS A 190 -15.58 0.94 -1.40
C LYS A 190 -14.74 1.62 -0.32
N ILE A 191 -15.25 1.70 0.91
CA ILE A 191 -14.48 2.19 2.06
C ILE A 191 -14.03 1.03 2.94
N TRP A 192 -12.73 0.94 3.16
CA TRP A 192 -12.06 -0.02 4.02
C TRP A 192 -11.61 0.66 5.32
N LYS A 193 -11.65 -0.05 6.46
CA LYS A 193 -11.33 0.55 7.77
C LYS A 193 -9.90 1.01 7.92
N CYS A 194 -8.96 0.36 7.25
CA CYS A 194 -7.54 0.65 7.34
C CYS A 194 -6.80 0.16 6.08
N PRO A 195 -5.55 0.59 5.84
CA PRO A 195 -4.80 0.19 4.65
C PRO A 195 -4.50 -1.31 4.58
N GLN A 196 -4.31 -2.00 5.72
CA GLN A 196 -4.07 -3.45 5.67
C GLN A 196 -5.27 -4.22 5.13
N LEU A 197 -6.48 -3.91 5.61
CA LEU A 197 -7.69 -4.55 5.12
C LEU A 197 -7.97 -4.17 3.67
N ALA A 198 -7.64 -2.93 3.28
CA ALA A 198 -7.83 -2.47 1.91
C ALA A 198 -6.97 -3.19 0.88
N TYR A 199 -5.80 -3.70 1.25
CA TYR A 199 -4.78 -4.12 0.27
C TYR A 199 -4.21 -5.53 0.49
N ILE A 200 -4.56 -6.24 1.57
CA ILE A 200 -4.02 -7.58 1.85
C ILE A 200 -4.39 -8.61 0.77
N HIS A 201 -5.53 -8.45 0.09
CA HIS A 201 -5.91 -9.32 -1.03
C HIS A 201 -4.94 -9.20 -2.22
N LEU A 202 -4.32 -8.05 -2.44
CA LEU A 202 -3.30 -7.87 -3.48
C LEU A 202 -2.01 -8.64 -3.15
N VAL A 203 -1.69 -8.76 -1.86
CA VAL A 203 -0.58 -9.61 -1.40
C VAL A 203 -0.93 -11.07 -1.64
N ASN A 204 -2.15 -11.49 -1.28
CA ASN A 204 -2.63 -12.86 -1.50
C ASN A 204 -2.63 -13.25 -2.98
N GLU A 205 -3.13 -12.39 -3.87
CA GLU A 205 -3.12 -12.61 -5.31
C GLU A 205 -1.70 -12.84 -5.85
N LYS A 206 -0.72 -12.08 -5.33
CA LYS A 206 0.66 -12.13 -5.81
C LYS A 206 1.47 -13.29 -5.23
N TYR A 207 1.27 -13.63 -3.96
CA TYR A 207 2.16 -14.52 -3.22
C TYR A 207 1.51 -15.82 -2.71
N GLY A 208 0.17 -15.91 -2.70
CA GLY A 208 -0.54 -17.05 -2.10
C GLY A 208 -0.30 -17.10 -0.58
N LEU A 209 -1.06 -16.30 0.17
CA LEU A 209 -0.92 -16.29 1.63
C LEU A 209 -1.48 -17.59 2.23
N SER A 210 -0.89 -18.03 3.34
CA SER A 210 -1.36 -19.21 4.07
C SER A 210 -2.74 -19.01 4.70
N ASP A 211 -3.41 -20.11 5.04
CA ASP A 211 -4.80 -20.13 5.52
C ASP A 211 -5.06 -19.32 6.80
N VAL A 212 -4.01 -19.00 7.56
CA VAL A 212 -4.10 -18.12 8.74
C VAL A 212 -4.65 -16.73 8.39
N TRP A 213 -4.55 -16.30 7.13
CA TRP A 213 -5.06 -15.03 6.64
C TRP A 213 -6.55 -15.08 6.24
N ASN A 214 -7.15 -16.27 6.10
CA ASN A 214 -8.50 -16.43 5.53
C ASN A 214 -9.57 -15.59 6.25
N LYS A 215 -9.50 -15.50 7.59
CA LYS A 215 -10.44 -14.71 8.37
C LYS A 215 -10.33 -13.20 8.14
N PHE A 216 -9.14 -12.71 7.79
CA PHE A 216 -8.90 -11.30 7.47
C PHE A 216 -9.23 -10.99 6.01
N LEU A 217 -8.93 -11.92 5.08
CA LEU A 217 -9.33 -11.84 3.67
C LEU A 217 -10.86 -11.86 3.49
N ALA A 218 -11.59 -12.46 4.42
CA ALA A 218 -13.05 -12.46 4.43
C ALA A 218 -13.69 -11.11 4.82
N TYR A 219 -12.90 -10.12 5.24
CA TYR A 219 -13.42 -8.80 5.65
C TYR A 219 -14.23 -8.13 4.54
N ARG A 220 -15.35 -7.49 4.92
CA ARG A 220 -16.24 -6.80 3.99
C ARG A 220 -16.12 -5.28 4.17
N PRO A 221 -15.78 -4.52 3.11
CA PRO A 221 -15.77 -3.07 3.18
C PRO A 221 -17.19 -2.50 3.16
N LEU A 222 -17.30 -1.20 3.42
CA LEU A 222 -18.54 -0.45 3.23
C LEU A 222 -18.75 -0.18 1.74
N TYR A 223 -19.91 -0.58 1.23
CA TYR A 223 -20.33 -0.35 -0.15
C TYR A 223 -20.99 1.02 -0.32
N PRO A 224 -20.85 1.69 -1.47
CA PRO A 224 -21.44 3.01 -1.69
C PRO A 224 -22.97 2.99 -1.73
N THR A 225 -23.59 1.81 -1.84
CA THR A 225 -25.05 1.60 -1.75
C THR A 225 -25.57 1.48 -0.32
N CYS A 226 -24.71 1.54 0.70
CA CYS A 226 -25.12 1.47 2.10
C CYS A 226 -26.09 2.60 2.47
N SER A 227 -26.95 2.34 3.45
CA SER A 227 -27.76 3.35 4.13
C SER A 227 -26.91 4.32 4.95
N ASP A 228 -27.50 5.44 5.37
CA ASP A 228 -26.81 6.40 6.23
C ASP A 228 -26.57 5.83 7.63
N GLU A 229 -27.46 4.95 8.12
CA GLU A 229 -27.32 4.23 9.38
C GLU A 229 -26.15 3.23 9.34
N GLU A 230 -26.02 2.44 8.26
CA GLU A 230 -24.88 1.53 8.08
C GLU A 230 -23.57 2.31 7.98
N MET A 231 -23.55 3.43 7.26
CA MET A 231 -22.38 4.29 7.17
C MET A 231 -22.00 4.87 8.54
N GLN A 232 -22.97 5.36 9.32
CA GLN A 232 -22.74 5.84 10.69
C GLN A 232 -22.19 4.73 11.58
N GLN A 233 -22.82 3.55 11.56
CA GLN A 233 -22.39 2.41 12.35
C GLN A 233 -20.97 1.96 11.96
N PHE A 234 -20.65 1.95 10.66
CA PHE A 234 -19.31 1.64 10.18
C PHE A 234 -18.28 2.57 10.83
N PHE A 235 -18.45 3.89 10.74
CA PHE A 235 -17.47 4.83 11.32
C PHE A 235 -17.51 4.91 12.86
N ALA A 236 -18.64 4.57 13.50
CA ALA A 236 -18.76 4.49 14.95
C ALA A 236 -18.06 3.24 15.53
N THR A 237 -18.00 2.16 14.75
CA THR A 237 -17.35 0.91 15.15
C THR A 237 -15.84 1.11 15.25
N LYS A 238 -15.34 1.04 16.48
CA LYS A 238 -13.93 1.22 16.84
C LYS A 238 -13.12 -0.03 16.50
N ALA A 239 -13.03 -0.97 17.43
CA ALA A 239 -12.36 -2.23 17.18
C ALA A 239 -13.25 -3.16 16.34
N GLU A 240 -12.62 -3.79 15.35
CA GLU A 240 -13.19 -4.86 14.54
C GLU A 240 -12.52 -6.18 14.92
N SER A 241 -13.15 -7.31 14.69
CA SER A 241 -12.48 -8.62 14.82
C SER A 241 -11.18 -8.68 13.99
N ALA A 242 -11.20 -8.04 12.82
CA ALA A 242 -10.06 -7.94 11.92
C ALA A 242 -8.86 -7.15 12.50
N CYS A 243 -9.06 -6.36 13.57
CA CYS A 243 -7.96 -5.69 14.27
C CYS A 243 -6.98 -6.67 14.90
N ALA A 244 -7.37 -7.94 15.12
CA ALA A 244 -6.48 -9.00 15.58
C ALA A 244 -5.31 -9.28 14.62
N MET A 245 -5.39 -8.90 13.34
CA MET A 245 -4.24 -9.07 12.42
C MET A 245 -2.99 -8.33 12.90
N CYS A 246 -3.20 -7.23 13.63
CA CYS A 246 -2.18 -6.35 14.20
C CYS A 246 -1.81 -6.77 15.64
N PRO A 247 -0.62 -6.40 16.13
CA PRO A 247 -0.20 -6.77 17.47
C PRO A 247 -1.03 -6.02 18.53
N ALA A 248 -1.32 -6.71 19.64
CA ALA A 248 -2.07 -6.18 20.79
C ALA A 248 -1.19 -5.38 21.76
N HIS A 249 0.13 -5.43 21.58
CA HIS A 249 1.13 -4.72 22.37
C HIS A 249 2.20 -4.11 21.46
N HIS A 250 2.92 -3.11 21.98
CA HIS A 250 4.02 -2.52 21.23
C HIS A 250 5.14 -3.54 21.03
N ARG A 251 5.44 -3.86 19.76
CA ARG A 251 6.59 -4.67 19.38
C ARG A 251 7.69 -3.74 18.90
N HIS A 252 8.66 -3.49 19.77
CA HIS A 252 9.80 -2.66 19.45
C HIS A 252 10.73 -3.39 18.49
N PHE A 253 11.18 -2.68 17.47
CA PHE A 253 12.22 -3.14 16.57
C PHE A 253 13.03 -1.95 16.07
N GLU A 254 14.28 -2.20 15.73
CA GLU A 254 15.06 -1.23 14.99
C GLU A 254 14.49 -1.12 13.57
N VAL A 255 14.03 0.08 13.21
CA VAL A 255 13.45 0.35 11.89
C VAL A 255 14.58 0.27 10.86
N PRO A 256 14.59 -0.70 9.93
CA PRO A 256 15.65 -0.78 8.93
C PRO A 256 15.59 0.40 7.96
N ASN A 257 16.74 0.78 7.41
CA ASN A 257 16.79 1.80 6.37
C ASN A 257 15.99 1.34 5.13
N PRO A 258 14.90 2.03 4.75
CA PRO A 258 14.01 1.58 3.68
C PRO A 258 14.52 1.92 2.27
N LEU A 259 15.70 2.54 2.14
CA LEU A 259 16.30 2.86 0.83
C LEU A 259 16.83 1.63 0.10
N GLN A 260 17.07 0.55 0.83
CA GLN A 260 17.50 -0.73 0.28
C GLN A 260 16.53 -1.81 0.75
N PRO A 261 16.30 -2.87 -0.06
CA PRO A 261 15.61 -4.04 0.43
C PRO A 261 16.33 -4.56 1.67
N SER A 262 15.58 -4.85 2.74
CA SER A 262 16.14 -5.62 3.85
C SER A 262 16.73 -6.91 3.29
N ALA A 263 17.94 -7.29 3.71
CA ALA A 263 18.61 -8.52 3.33
C ALA A 263 17.86 -9.77 3.86
N GLY A 264 16.63 -9.98 3.41
CA GLY A 264 15.97 -11.27 3.46
C GLY A 264 16.53 -12.07 2.30
N LYS A 265 17.20 -13.19 2.59
CA LYS A 265 17.60 -14.14 1.56
C LYS A 265 16.36 -14.46 0.71
N PRO A 266 16.40 -14.36 -0.62
CA PRO A 266 15.40 -15.05 -1.42
C PRO A 266 15.60 -16.55 -1.13
N GLN A 267 14.70 -17.15 -0.35
CA GLN A 267 14.61 -18.60 -0.34
C GLN A 267 14.13 -18.98 -1.73
N GLY A 268 15.07 -19.53 -2.51
CA GLY A 268 14.83 -19.96 -3.86
C GLY A 268 13.61 -20.87 -3.91
N HIS A 269 12.66 -20.50 -4.76
CA HIS A 269 11.73 -21.49 -5.27
C HIS A 269 12.59 -22.53 -6.00
N CYS A 270 12.61 -23.74 -5.46
CA CYS A 270 13.24 -24.88 -6.08
C CYS A 270 12.38 -25.30 -7.28
N ASP A 271 12.63 -24.71 -8.44
CA ASP A 271 12.19 -25.26 -9.71
C ASP A 271 13.23 -26.28 -10.19
N THR A 272 13.20 -27.48 -9.62
CA THR A 272 13.77 -28.67 -10.27
C THR A 272 12.79 -29.83 -10.15
N ASP A 273 11.69 -29.73 -10.90
CA ASP A 273 10.87 -30.87 -11.28
C ASP A 273 10.63 -30.84 -12.80
N LYS A 274 11.72 -30.96 -13.56
CA LYS A 274 11.69 -31.43 -14.94
C LYS A 274 12.92 -32.29 -15.19
N GLU A 275 12.69 -33.36 -15.94
CA GLU A 275 13.64 -34.37 -16.41
C GLU A 275 14.04 -35.46 -15.41
N THR A 276 13.21 -36.50 -15.34
CA THR A 276 13.69 -37.89 -15.53
C THR A 276 12.54 -38.79 -15.95
N ARG A 277 12.19 -38.74 -17.24
CA ARG A 277 11.53 -39.85 -17.92
C ARG A 277 12.05 -39.96 -19.35
N LYS A 278 12.62 -41.13 -19.62
CA LYS A 278 13.06 -41.69 -20.90
C LYS A 278 14.43 -41.25 -21.41
N LYS A 279 15.38 -42.19 -21.36
CA LYS A 279 16.10 -42.68 -22.54
C LYS A 279 16.65 -44.08 -22.22
N THR A 280 15.95 -45.10 -22.72
CA THR A 280 16.54 -46.39 -23.07
C THR A 280 17.29 -46.17 -24.38
N ASP A 281 18.61 -46.29 -24.35
CA ASP A 281 19.45 -46.27 -25.54
C ASP A 281 19.29 -47.58 -26.32
N VAL A 282 18.97 -47.42 -27.60
CA VAL A 282 19.09 -48.46 -28.63
C VAL A 282 20.17 -47.97 -29.61
N SER A 283 21.28 -48.69 -29.68
CA SER A 283 22.30 -48.54 -30.71
C SER A 283 21.95 -49.39 -31.94
N MET A 284 21.94 -48.76 -33.11
CA MET A 284 22.02 -49.36 -34.46
C MET A 284 23.50 -49.32 -34.87
N ALA A 285 24.13 -50.20 -35.66
CA ALA A 285 23.82 -51.38 -36.48
C ALA A 285 25.23 -52.01 -36.84
N PRO A 286 25.46 -52.86 -37.87
CA PRO A 286 24.56 -53.59 -38.78
C PRO A 286 24.95 -55.07 -39.04
N SER A 287 24.08 -55.77 -39.80
CA SER A 287 24.40 -56.65 -40.94
C SER A 287 23.78 -58.07 -40.96
N ILE A 288 23.21 -58.38 -42.14
CA ILE A 288 23.05 -59.70 -42.80
C ILE A 288 21.77 -60.53 -42.51
N ASN A 289 20.85 -60.44 -43.48
CA ASN A 289 20.30 -61.53 -44.31
C ASN A 289 19.72 -62.80 -43.63
N ASN A 290 18.39 -63.02 -43.69
CA ASN A 290 17.73 -64.00 -44.58
C ASN A 290 16.26 -64.27 -44.21
N GLN A 291 15.43 -64.27 -45.27
CA GLN A 291 14.21 -65.04 -45.54
C GLN A 291 13.53 -65.88 -44.42
N LYS A 292 12.23 -65.66 -44.20
CA LYS A 292 11.09 -66.54 -44.58
C LYS A 292 9.81 -66.21 -43.79
N MET A 293 8.73 -65.92 -44.53
CA MET A 293 7.31 -66.16 -44.15
C MET A 293 7.08 -67.67 -43.85
N PRO A 294 5.95 -68.15 -43.24
CA PRO A 294 4.58 -67.57 -43.30
C PRO A 294 3.67 -67.73 -42.06
N ARG A 295 2.47 -67.11 -42.16
CA ARG A 295 1.09 -67.52 -41.75
C ARG A 295 0.96 -68.27 -40.40
N VAL A 296 0.07 -67.88 -39.48
CA VAL A 296 -1.39 -67.63 -39.57
C VAL A 296 -1.76 -66.67 -38.45
#